data_AF-A0A945XKM7-F1
#
_entry.id   AF-A0A945XKM7-F1
#
_cell.length_a   1.000
_cell.length_b   1.000
_cell.length_c   1.000
_cell.angle_alpha   90.00
_cell.angle_beta   90.00
_cell.angle_gamma   90.00
#
_symmetry.space_group_name_H-M   'P 1'
#
loop_
_entity.id
_entity.type
_entity.pdbx_description
1 polymer ?
#
loop_
_entity_poly.entity_id
_entity_poly.type
_entity_poly.pdbx_seq_one_letter_code
_entity_poly.pdbx_strand_id
1 'polypeptide(L)'
;MGEEAEARREVALKKFNDYRWNMATRVWAKMKASDSRECRNCHDFENMNLDIQDRSARKKHGRATDKGQTCIDCHKGIAHTEPDEPDEDETETTEDADAS
;
A
#
# COMPACT_ATOMS: atom_id res chain seq x y z
N MET A 1 -26.80 -25.97 6.40
CA MET A 1 -26.83 -24.83 5.45
C MET A 1 -25.89 -23.68 5.83
N GLY A 2 -25.39 -23.57 7.07
CA GLY A 2 -24.47 -22.49 7.47
C GLY A 2 -23.01 -22.68 7.04
N GLU A 3 -22.50 -23.90 7.18
CA GLU A 3 -21.06 -24.21 6.97
C GLU A 3 -20.60 -24.00 5.51
N GLU A 4 -21.40 -24.40 4.53
CA GLU A 4 -21.06 -24.18 3.10
C GLU A 4 -21.08 -22.69 2.71
N ALA A 5 -21.99 -21.90 3.30
CA ALA A 5 -22.04 -20.46 3.06
C ALA A 5 -20.85 -19.73 3.71
N GLU A 6 -20.42 -20.20 4.88
CA GLU A 6 -19.23 -19.70 5.56
C GLU A 6 -17.95 -20.00 4.77
N ALA A 7 -17.78 -21.24 4.31
CA ALA A 7 -16.64 -21.63 3.47
C ALA A 7 -16.56 -20.81 2.16
N ARG A 8 -17.70 -20.58 1.50
CA ARG A 8 -17.75 -19.72 0.30
C ARG A 8 -17.37 -18.26 0.62
N ARG A 9 -17.81 -17.74 1.77
CA ARG A 9 -17.45 -16.39 2.23
C ARG A 9 -15.97 -16.28 2.54
N GLU A 10 -15.39 -17.28 3.18
CA GLU A 10 -13.96 -17.33 3.49
C GLU A 10 -13.12 -17.30 2.21
N VAL A 11 -13.43 -18.17 1.24
CA VAL A 11 -12.74 -18.18 -0.07
C VAL A 11 -12.89 -16.83 -0.79
N ALA A 12 -14.09 -16.23 -0.76
CA ALA A 12 -14.31 -14.93 -1.39
C ALA A 12 -13.51 -13.81 -0.70
N LEU A 13 -13.42 -13.82 0.63
CA LEU A 13 -12.63 -12.87 1.40
C LEU A 13 -11.14 -13.02 1.14
N LYS A 14 -10.64 -14.27 1.06
CA LYS A 14 -9.25 -14.53 0.68
C LYS A 14 -8.93 -13.92 -0.68
N LYS A 15 -9.72 -14.25 -1.71
CA LYS A 15 -9.55 -13.69 -3.07
C LYS A 15 -9.60 -12.16 -3.09
N PHE A 16 -10.52 -11.56 -2.31
CA PHE A 16 -10.62 -10.12 -2.18
C PHE A 16 -9.35 -9.50 -1.56
N ASN A 17 -8.83 -10.08 -0.49
CA ASN A 17 -7.63 -9.60 0.18
C ASN A 17 -6.38 -9.75 -0.70
N ASP A 18 -6.21 -10.89 -1.37
CA ASP A 18 -5.11 -11.13 -2.31
C ASP A 18 -5.13 -10.09 -3.44
N TYR A 19 -6.31 -9.83 -4.00
CA TYR A 19 -6.47 -8.80 -5.04
C TYR A 19 -6.21 -7.39 -4.50
N ARG A 20 -6.63 -7.10 -3.26
CA ARG A 20 -6.40 -5.80 -2.61
C ARG A 20 -4.90 -5.55 -2.42
N TRP A 21 -4.12 -6.55 -2.01
CA TRP A 21 -2.66 -6.46 -1.93
C TRP A 21 -2.04 -6.18 -3.31
N ASN A 22 -2.45 -6.94 -4.33
CA ASN A 22 -1.97 -6.74 -5.70
C ASN A 22 -2.24 -5.31 -6.21
N MET A 23 -3.44 -4.78 -5.94
CA MET A 23 -3.79 -3.42 -6.33
C MET A 23 -3.00 -2.37 -5.55
N ALA A 24 -2.81 -2.56 -4.24
CA ALA A 24 -2.04 -1.63 -3.42
C ALA A 24 -0.57 -1.56 -3.85
N THR A 25 0.07 -2.71 -4.09
CA THR A 25 1.47 -2.76 -4.55
C THR A 25 1.65 -2.07 -5.90
N ARG A 26 0.73 -2.24 -6.85
CA ARG A 26 0.73 -1.51 -8.14
C ARG A 26 0.62 0.00 -7.94
N VAL A 27 -0.28 0.46 -7.07
CA VAL A 27 -0.45 1.89 -6.78
C VAL A 27 0.79 2.46 -6.10
N TRP A 28 1.37 1.75 -5.12
CA TRP A 28 2.60 2.19 -4.45
C TRP A 28 3.78 2.28 -5.43
N ALA A 29 3.93 1.30 -6.31
CA ALA A 29 4.95 1.32 -7.36
C ALA A 29 4.76 2.53 -8.29
N LYS A 30 3.53 2.82 -8.71
CA LYS A 30 3.21 4.00 -9.53
C LYS A 30 3.55 5.30 -8.80
N MET A 31 3.09 5.45 -7.57
CA MET A 31 3.36 6.64 -6.74
C MET A 31 4.87 6.82 -6.58
N LYS A 32 5.62 5.77 -6.25
CA LYS A 32 7.08 5.82 -6.09
C LYS A 32 7.78 6.21 -7.40
N ALA A 33 7.40 5.60 -8.52
CA ALA A 33 7.97 5.91 -9.83
C ALA A 33 7.73 7.37 -10.26
N SER A 34 6.63 7.97 -9.78
CA SER A 34 6.30 9.37 -10.02
C SER A 34 6.79 10.34 -8.93
N ASP A 35 7.69 9.90 -8.04
CA ASP A 35 8.14 10.66 -6.86
C ASP A 35 6.99 11.18 -5.99
N SER A 36 5.92 10.41 -5.85
CA SER A 36 4.71 10.77 -5.11
C SER A 36 4.13 12.13 -5.54
N ARG A 37 4.14 12.43 -6.85
CA ARG A 37 3.62 13.69 -7.43
C ARG A 37 2.24 14.07 -6.89
N GLU A 38 1.36 13.08 -6.71
CA GLU A 38 0.01 13.28 -6.19
C GLU A 38 0.00 13.84 -4.76
N CYS A 39 1.00 13.50 -3.94
CA CYS A 39 1.19 14.06 -2.60
C CYS A 39 1.87 15.44 -2.69
N ARG A 40 2.97 15.52 -3.44
CA ARG A 40 3.84 16.71 -3.53
C ARG A 40 3.16 17.92 -4.14
N ASN A 41 2.13 17.72 -4.96
CA ASN A 41 1.32 18.81 -5.50
C ASN A 41 0.83 19.78 -4.41
N CYS A 42 0.61 19.29 -3.19
CA CYS A 42 0.29 20.12 -2.03
C CYS A 42 1.30 19.99 -0.87
N HIS A 43 2.07 18.90 -0.81
CA HIS A 43 3.01 18.59 0.27
C HIS A 43 4.44 18.39 -0.23
N ASP A 44 5.02 19.42 -0.83
CA ASP A 44 6.43 19.38 -1.23
C ASP A 44 7.36 19.55 -0.01
N PHE A 45 8.51 18.86 -0.01
CA PHE A 45 9.53 18.99 1.04
C PHE A 45 10.01 20.43 1.21
N GLU A 46 10.14 21.20 0.13
CA GLU A 46 10.58 22.61 0.18
C GLU A 46 9.58 23.50 0.92
N ASN A 47 8.30 23.11 0.91
CA ASN A 47 7.22 23.86 1.56
C ASN A 47 6.94 23.36 2.99
N MET A 48 7.61 22.31 3.46
CA MET A 48 7.44 21.81 4.82
C MET A 48 8.23 22.64 5.82
N ASN A 49 7.54 23.20 6.81
CA ASN A 49 8.22 23.78 7.97
C ASN A 49 8.58 22.66 8.97
N LEU A 50 9.85 22.27 9.00
CA LEU A 50 10.36 21.23 9.88
C LEU A 50 10.34 21.62 11.37
N ASP A 51 10.44 22.91 11.69
CA ASP A 51 10.57 23.40 13.07
C ASP A 51 9.28 23.29 13.88
N ILE A 52 8.13 23.26 13.21
CA ILE A 52 6.83 23.07 13.85
C ILE A 52 6.41 21.59 13.93
N GLN A 53 7.11 20.70 13.23
CA GLN A 53 6.84 19.27 13.28
C GLN A 53 7.36 18.66 14.58
N ASP A 54 6.67 17.62 15.07
CA ASP A 54 7.14 16.77 16.16
C ASP A 54 8.52 16.20 15.87
N ARG A 55 9.31 15.97 16.92
CA ARG A 55 10.71 15.53 16.85
C ARG A 55 10.91 14.31 15.93
N SER A 56 9.98 13.35 15.97
CA SER A 56 10.04 12.13 15.14
C SER A 56 9.83 12.44 13.67
N ALA A 57 8.79 13.22 13.34
CA ALA A 57 8.47 13.62 11.98
C ALA A 57 9.60 14.47 11.37
N ARG A 58 10.07 15.48 12.10
CA ARG A 58 11.22 16.32 11.70
C ARG A 58 12.44 15.49 11.31
N LYS A 59 12.81 14.52 12.16
CA LYS A 59 13.96 13.62 11.90
C LYS A 59 13.72 12.68 10.72
N LYS A 60 12.49 12.22 10.51
CA LYS A 60 12.15 11.33 9.39
C LYS A 60 12.12 12.09 8.06
N HIS A 61 11.44 13.24 8.01
CA HIS A 61 11.35 14.06 6.80
C HIS A 61 12.71 14.64 6.38
N GLY A 62 13.54 15.10 7.33
CA GLY A 62 14.92 15.51 7.01
C GLY A 62 15.72 14.38 6.36
N ARG A 63 15.72 13.19 6.98
CA ARG A 63 16.40 12.01 6.42
C ARG A 63 15.81 11.54 5.09
N ALA A 64 14.51 11.68 4.87
CA ALA A 64 13.86 11.31 3.62
C ALA A 64 14.37 12.19 2.47
N THR A 65 14.53 13.49 2.73
CA THR A 65 15.12 14.45 1.78
C THR A 65 16.56 14.07 1.45
N ASP A 66 17.39 13.84 2.47
CA ASP A 66 18.81 13.47 2.30
C ASP A 66 18.99 12.16 1.50
N LYS A 67 18.04 11.23 1.62
CA LYS A 67 18.07 9.90 0.98
C LYS A 67 17.33 9.84 -0.35
N GLY A 68 16.71 10.92 -0.80
CA GLY A 68 15.87 10.93 -2.00
C GLY A 68 14.66 9.98 -1.91
N GLN A 69 14.10 9.81 -0.70
CA GLN A 69 12.89 9.00 -0.52
C GLN A 69 11.64 9.76 -0.98
N THR A 70 10.67 9.00 -1.43
CA THR A 70 9.34 9.50 -1.85
C THR A 70 8.36 9.42 -0.67
N CYS A 71 7.26 10.16 -0.72
CA CYS A 71 6.24 10.13 0.35
C CYS A 71 5.71 8.70 0.58
N ILE A 72 5.46 7.96 -0.50
CA ILE A 72 4.88 6.62 -0.42
C ILE A 72 5.83 5.55 0.14
N ASP A 73 7.12 5.85 0.30
CA ASP A 73 8.05 4.93 0.96
C ASP A 73 7.73 4.73 2.45
N CYS A 74 7.00 5.66 3.07
CA CYS A 74 6.59 5.56 4.47
C CYS A 74 5.09 5.78 4.71
N HIS A 75 4.39 6.50 3.82
CA HIS A 75 2.99 6.89 4.00
C HIS A 75 2.00 5.90 3.35
N LYS A 76 2.33 4.61 3.31
CA LYS A 76 1.38 3.53 2.98
C LYS A 76 0.39 3.38 4.13
N GLY A 77 -0.85 3.02 3.82
CA GLY A 77 -1.84 2.75 4.87
C GLY A 77 -2.48 3.98 5.55
N ILE A 78 -2.16 5.22 5.12
CA ILE A 78 -2.63 6.43 5.83
C ILE A 78 -4.05 6.81 5.47
N ALA A 79 -4.37 6.89 4.18
CA ALA A 79 -5.71 7.24 3.72
C ALA A 79 -6.69 6.06 3.85
N HIS A 80 -6.17 4.84 3.69
CA HIS A 80 -6.91 3.58 3.75
C HIS A 80 -6.04 2.56 4.47
N THR A 81 -6.65 1.65 5.24
CA THR A 81 -5.94 0.55 5.91
C THR A 81 -5.04 -0.18 4.92
N GLU A 82 -3.77 -0.37 5.31
CA GLU A 82 -2.83 -1.15 4.50
C GLU A 82 -3.35 -2.60 4.38
N PRO A 83 -3.38 -3.20 3.17
CA PRO A 83 -3.73 -4.60 3.04
C PRO A 83 -2.65 -5.48 3.66
N ASP A 84 -3.06 -6.64 4.13
CA ASP A 84 -2.16 -7.70 4.56
C ASP A 84 -1.46 -8.32 3.34
N GLU A 85 -0.19 -8.67 3.51
CA GLU A 85 0.55 -9.43 2.50
C GLU A 85 -0.03 -10.86 2.43
N PRO A 86 -0.29 -11.39 1.23
CA PRO A 86 -0.81 -12.74 1.09
C PRO A 86 0.20 -13.77 1.61
N ASP A 87 -0.29 -14.81 2.27
CA ASP A 87 0.53 -15.93 2.72
C ASP A 87 1.18 -16.65 1.52
N GLU A 88 2.47 -16.96 1.61
CA GLU A 88 3.29 -17.50 0.50
C GLU A 88 2.85 -18.92 0.04
N ASP A 89 2.09 -19.64 0.86
CA ASP A 89 1.81 -21.07 0.65
C ASP A 89 0.74 -21.40 -0.42
N GLU A 90 -0.02 -20.43 -0.95
CA GLU A 90 -1.24 -20.74 -1.72
C GLU A 90 -1.41 -19.86 -2.98
N THR A 91 -0.32 -19.57 -3.70
CA THR A 91 -0.35 -18.83 -4.97
C THR A 91 -0.50 -19.72 -6.22
N GLU A 92 -0.59 -21.04 -6.07
CA GLU A 92 -0.48 -22.01 -7.18
C GLU A 92 -1.82 -22.49 -7.80
N THR A 93 -3.00 -21.91 -7.52
CA THR A 93 -4.26 -22.57 -7.96
C THR A 93 -5.33 -21.70 -8.62
N THR A 94 -4.98 -20.56 -9.22
CA THR A 94 -6.00 -19.75 -9.94
C THR A 94 -5.75 -19.48 -11.43
N GLU A 95 -4.73 -20.06 -12.05
CA GLU A 95 -4.48 -19.84 -13.49
C GLU A 95 -5.36 -20.67 -14.44
N ASP A 96 -6.12 -21.68 -13.98
CA ASP A 96 -6.85 -22.60 -14.86
C ASP A 96 -8.37 -22.35 -15.02
N ALA A 97 -8.92 -21.23 -14.53
CA ALA A 97 -10.38 -21.00 -14.57
C ALA A 97 -10.88 -19.95 -15.59
N ASP A 98 -10.01 -19.25 -16.31
CA ASP A 98 -10.41 -18.17 -17.25
C ASP A 98 -9.76 -18.29 -18.65
N ALA A 99 -9.36 -19.49 -19.05
CA ALA A 99 -9.04 -19.79 -20.46
C ALA A 99 -10.21 -20.58 -21.07
N SER A 100 -11.25 -19.85 -21.50
CA SER A 100 -12.24 -20.33 -22.47
C SER A 100 -11.91 -19.81 -23.86
#